data_AF-A0A4Q5T147-F1
#
_entry.id   AF-A0A4Q5T147-F1
#
_cell.length_a   1.000
_cell.length_b   1.000
_cell.length_c   1.000
_cell.angle_alpha   90.00
_cell.angle_beta   90.00
_cell.angle_gamma   90.00
#
_symmetry.space_group_name_H-M   'P 1'
#
loop_
_entity.id
_entity.type
_entity.pdbx_description
1 polymer ?
#
loop_
_entity_poly.entity_id
_entity_poly.type
_entity_poly.pdbx_seq_one_letter_code
_entity_poly.pdbx_strand_id
1 'polypeptide(L)'
;MHARYAAERAKRLRPDGAAQYSGLREVFAEADADPYTPRVERASCSETIDVAVVGAGIGGLLAAARLVEQGIGDIRLIDKAGDVGGTWYWNRYPGAACDVVSYIYLPMLEETGYVPVEKYSKAPEIFAHLQRIAQRYDLYDKALFHTEVSALAWDEAAQRWLVKTDRG
;
A
#
# COMPACT_ATOMS: atom_id res chain seq x y z
N MET A 1 7.62 3.65 -39.94
CA MET A 1 7.19 3.61 -38.52
C MET A 1 8.31 3.16 -37.59
N HIS A 2 8.93 1.99 -37.80
CA HIS A 2 9.98 1.46 -36.90
C HIS A 2 11.23 2.34 -36.80
N ALA A 3 11.66 2.99 -37.89
CA ALA A 3 12.81 3.89 -37.88
C ALA A 3 12.62 5.09 -36.93
N ARG A 4 11.39 5.64 -36.84
CA ARG A 4 11.07 6.73 -35.93
C ARG A 4 11.15 6.29 -34.46
N TYR A 5 10.67 5.09 -34.14
CA TYR A 5 10.78 4.54 -32.78
C TYR A 5 12.23 4.28 -32.38
N ALA A 6 13.05 3.74 -33.28
CA ALA A 6 14.46 3.53 -33.03
C ALA A 6 15.20 4.85 -32.76
N ALA A 7 14.93 5.89 -33.56
CA ALA A 7 15.51 7.21 -33.37
C ALA A 7 15.08 7.86 -32.03
N GLU A 8 13.80 7.78 -31.66
CA GLU A 8 13.32 8.32 -30.38
C GLU A 8 13.84 7.55 -29.16
N ARG A 9 13.99 6.23 -29.27
CA ARG A 9 14.63 5.39 -28.24
C ARG A 9 16.09 5.80 -28.06
N ALA A 10 16.84 5.94 -29.15
CA ALA A 10 18.27 6.26 -29.12
C ALA A 10 18.57 7.56 -28.37
N LYS A 11 17.71 8.58 -28.49
CA LYS A 11 17.84 9.86 -27.75
C LYS A 11 17.83 9.72 -26.22
N ARG A 12 17.25 8.64 -25.69
CA ARG A 12 16.99 8.45 -24.25
C ARG A 12 17.73 7.24 -23.67
N LEU A 13 18.49 6.51 -24.49
CA LEU A 13 19.31 5.41 -23.99
C LEU A 13 20.44 5.96 -23.15
N ARG A 14 20.54 5.43 -21.93
CA ARG A 14 21.51 5.84 -20.94
C ARG A 14 22.33 4.63 -20.51
N PRO A 15 23.68 4.70 -20.55
CA PRO A 15 24.55 3.57 -20.22
C PRO A 15 24.49 3.21 -18.72
N ASP A 16 24.17 4.19 -17.87
CA ASP A 16 24.00 4.05 -16.42
C ASP A 16 22.62 3.47 -16.03
N GLY A 17 21.70 3.28 -16.98
CA GLY A 17 20.47 2.52 -16.76
C GLY A 17 19.65 3.02 -15.57
N ALA A 18 19.31 2.12 -14.64
CA ALA A 18 18.57 2.47 -13.41
C ALA A 18 19.40 3.25 -12.38
N ALA A 19 20.74 3.18 -12.45
CA ALA A 19 21.63 3.91 -11.54
C ALA A 19 21.60 5.44 -11.78
N GLN A 20 20.89 5.90 -12.82
CA GLN A 20 20.63 7.32 -13.03
C GLN A 20 19.69 7.94 -11.98
N TYR A 21 18.97 7.11 -11.22
CA TYR A 21 18.04 7.53 -10.18
C TYR A 21 18.67 7.31 -8.79
N SER A 22 18.47 8.25 -7.90
CA SER A 22 18.80 8.12 -6.48
C SER A 22 17.54 7.90 -5.66
N GLY A 23 17.64 7.20 -4.53
CA GLY A 23 16.49 7.00 -3.65
C GLY A 23 16.04 8.33 -3.03
N LEU A 24 14.72 8.54 -2.91
CA LEU A 24 14.20 9.78 -2.32
C LEU A 24 14.74 9.99 -0.90
N ARG A 25 14.81 8.93 -0.08
CA ARG A 25 15.41 8.99 1.27
C ARG A 25 16.86 9.46 1.29
N GLU A 26 17.64 9.06 0.29
CA GLU A 26 19.07 9.34 0.23
C GLU A 26 19.35 10.83 -0.01
N VAL A 27 18.45 11.49 -0.74
CA VAL A 27 18.62 12.89 -1.18
C VAL A 27 17.70 13.86 -0.42
N PHE A 28 16.51 13.39 -0.02
CA PHE A 28 15.44 14.18 0.61
C PHE A 28 14.67 13.35 1.65
N ALA A 29 15.34 12.96 2.74
CA ALA A 29 14.73 12.15 3.81
C ALA A 29 13.40 12.73 4.34
N GLU A 30 13.30 14.06 4.47
CA GLU A 30 12.07 14.73 4.93
C GLU A 30 10.91 14.55 3.96
N ALA A 31 11.17 14.49 2.65
CA ALA A 31 10.13 14.30 1.63
C ALA A 31 9.58 12.86 1.59
N ASP A 32 10.28 11.92 2.23
CA ASP A 32 9.85 10.53 2.36
C ASP A 32 9.08 10.28 3.69
N ALA A 33 9.05 11.27 4.59
CA ALA A 33 8.21 11.22 5.79
C ALA A 33 6.72 11.33 5.43
N ASP A 34 5.85 10.88 6.33
CA ASP A 34 4.41 11.03 6.20
C ASP A 34 3.98 12.49 6.44
N PRO A 35 3.46 13.20 5.41
CA PRO A 35 3.04 14.58 5.56
C PRO A 35 1.58 14.71 6.04
N TYR A 36 0.82 13.61 6.11
CA TYR A 36 -0.62 13.64 6.30
C TYR A 36 -1.05 13.34 7.73
N THR A 37 -0.36 12.43 8.40
CA THR A 37 -0.69 12.07 9.78
C THR A 37 0.55 12.07 10.66
N PRO A 38 0.46 12.66 11.86
CA PRO A 38 1.57 12.61 12.80
C PRO A 38 1.83 11.16 13.24
N ARG A 39 3.10 10.78 13.35
CA ARG A 39 3.49 9.50 13.91
C ARG A 39 3.05 9.41 15.36
N VAL A 40 2.27 8.39 15.69
CA VAL A 40 1.89 8.08 17.08
C VAL A 40 2.89 7.08 17.66
N GLU A 41 3.44 7.40 18.84
CA GLU A 41 4.30 6.46 19.54
C GLU A 41 3.52 5.31 20.14
N ARG A 42 4.03 4.10 19.94
CA ARG A 42 3.50 2.85 20.49
C ARG A 42 4.65 1.97 20.96
N ALA A 43 4.37 1.06 21.88
CA ALA A 43 5.33 0.04 22.27
C ALA A 43 5.70 -0.85 21.08
N SER A 44 6.93 -1.37 21.07
CA SER A 44 7.34 -2.45 20.18
C SER A 44 6.47 -3.67 20.42
N CYS A 45 6.22 -4.46 19.38
CA CYS A 45 5.32 -5.60 19.42
C CYS A 45 6.09 -6.84 18.98
N SER A 46 6.00 -7.92 19.76
CA SER A 46 6.56 -9.22 19.40
C SER A 46 5.46 -10.26 19.58
N GLU A 47 4.85 -10.65 18.47
CA GLU A 47 3.68 -11.52 18.42
C GLU A 47 3.92 -12.67 17.45
N THR A 48 3.32 -13.82 17.72
CA THR A 48 3.15 -14.89 16.73
C THR A 48 1.75 -14.77 16.20
N ILE A 49 1.63 -14.64 14.88
CA ILE A 49 0.37 -14.46 14.16
C ILE A 49 0.26 -15.47 13.04
N ASP A 50 -0.96 -15.74 12.58
CA ASP A 50 -1.18 -16.62 11.44
C ASP A 50 -0.77 -15.97 10.11
N VAL A 51 -1.10 -14.69 9.89
CA VAL A 51 -0.84 -14.01 8.61
C VAL A 51 -0.31 -12.58 8.78
N ALA A 52 0.86 -12.30 8.23
CA ALA A 52 1.38 -10.96 8.02
C ALA A 52 1.10 -10.47 6.59
N VAL A 53 0.46 -9.31 6.45
CA VAL A 53 0.20 -8.65 5.16
C VAL A 53 1.01 -7.36 5.11
N VAL A 54 1.99 -7.29 4.22
CA VAL A 54 2.82 -6.09 4.05
C VAL A 54 2.16 -5.15 3.04
N GLY A 55 1.75 -3.98 3.52
CA GLY A 55 0.99 -2.97 2.79
C GLY A 55 -0.51 -3.03 3.08
N ALA A 56 -1.09 -1.87 3.37
CA ALA A 56 -2.52 -1.63 3.61
C ALA A 56 -3.16 -0.86 2.44
N GLY A 57 -2.60 -0.98 1.23
CA GLY A 57 -3.23 -0.55 -0.02
C GLY A 57 -4.32 -1.52 -0.50
N ILE A 58 -4.83 -1.31 -1.72
CA ILE A 58 -5.88 -2.16 -2.33
C ILE A 58 -5.58 -3.65 -2.19
N GLY A 59 -4.38 -4.09 -2.57
CA GLY A 59 -4.01 -5.51 -2.51
C GLY A 59 -4.04 -6.10 -1.10
N GLY A 60 -3.51 -5.36 -0.12
CA GLY A 60 -3.49 -5.81 1.27
C GLY A 60 -4.88 -5.83 1.90
N LEU A 61 -5.69 -4.81 1.64
CA LEU A 61 -7.08 -4.77 2.08
C LEU A 61 -7.91 -5.92 1.49
N LEU A 62 -7.74 -6.20 0.20
CA LEU A 62 -8.40 -7.34 -0.45
C LEU A 62 -7.97 -8.66 0.18
N ALA A 63 -6.67 -8.88 0.38
CA ALA A 63 -6.16 -10.10 1.00
C ALA A 63 -6.73 -10.28 2.41
N ALA A 64 -6.65 -9.24 3.25
CA ALA A 64 -7.14 -9.30 4.63
C ALA A 64 -8.67 -9.48 4.69
N ALA A 65 -9.44 -8.76 3.89
CA ALA A 65 -10.89 -8.91 3.82
C ALA A 65 -11.30 -10.33 3.41
N ARG A 66 -10.64 -10.91 2.39
CA ARG A 66 -10.91 -12.30 1.98
C ARG A 66 -10.53 -13.32 3.05
N LEU A 67 -9.44 -13.10 3.80
CA LEU A 67 -9.08 -13.96 4.92
C LEU A 67 -10.13 -13.90 6.04
N VAL A 68 -10.61 -12.69 6.37
CA VAL A 68 -11.70 -12.49 7.35
C VAL A 68 -12.97 -13.20 6.92
N GLU A 69 -13.35 -13.14 5.64
CA GLU A 69 -14.50 -13.88 5.10
C GLU A 69 -14.37 -15.41 5.23
N GLN A 70 -13.13 -15.93 5.25
CA GLN A 70 -12.85 -17.35 5.49
C GLN A 70 -12.70 -17.70 6.98
N GLY A 71 -12.95 -16.75 7.89
CA GLY A 71 -12.84 -16.94 9.33
C GLY A 71 -11.41 -16.87 9.88
N ILE A 72 -10.44 -16.45 9.07
CA ILE A 72 -9.06 -16.23 9.51
C ILE A 72 -8.96 -14.79 10.03
N GLY A 73 -8.88 -14.63 11.36
CA GLY A 73 -8.93 -13.33 12.01
C GLY A 73 -7.60 -12.83 12.58
N ASP A 74 -6.61 -13.72 12.75
CA ASP A 74 -5.31 -13.39 13.33
C ASP A 74 -4.34 -12.89 12.25
N ILE A 75 -4.56 -11.63 11.86
CA ILE A 75 -3.87 -10.97 10.76
C ILE A 75 -3.20 -9.70 11.30
N ARG A 76 -2.03 -9.37 10.75
CA ARG A 76 -1.44 -8.04 10.86
C ARG A 76 -1.21 -7.42 9.49
N LEU A 77 -1.88 -6.32 9.22
CA LEU A 77 -1.57 -5.41 8.12
C LEU A 77 -0.43 -4.49 8.58
N ILE A 78 0.68 -4.43 7.87
CA ILE A 78 1.84 -3.63 8.26
C ILE A 78 2.09 -2.59 7.16
N ASP A 79 1.98 -1.31 7.46
CA ASP A 79 2.20 -0.24 6.49
C ASP A 79 2.97 0.93 7.11
N LYS A 80 3.85 1.53 6.29
CA LYS A 80 4.56 2.75 6.62
C LYS A 80 3.62 3.96 6.66
N ALA A 81 2.53 3.92 5.90
CA ALA A 81 1.48 4.92 5.93
C ALA A 81 0.81 4.99 7.31
N GLY A 82 0.27 6.16 7.65
CA GLY A 82 -0.50 6.35 8.90
C GLY A 82 -1.97 5.94 8.82
N ASP A 83 -2.43 5.46 7.67
CA ASP A 83 -3.78 4.93 7.45
C ASP A 83 -3.72 3.93 6.28
N VAL A 84 -4.82 3.23 6.01
CA VAL A 84 -4.99 2.38 4.84
C VAL A 84 -4.94 3.21 3.55
N GLY A 85 -4.87 2.54 2.41
CA GLY A 85 -5.10 3.15 1.10
C GLY A 85 -3.88 3.12 0.17
N GLY A 86 -2.67 2.90 0.72
CA GLY A 86 -1.45 2.74 -0.06
C GLY A 86 -1.23 3.90 -1.04
N THR A 87 -1.21 3.63 -2.34
CA THR A 87 -1.12 4.68 -3.38
C THR A 87 -2.08 5.85 -3.15
N TRP A 88 -3.32 5.58 -2.75
CA TRP A 88 -4.35 6.61 -2.56
C TRP A 88 -4.28 7.31 -1.21
N TYR A 89 -3.54 6.75 -0.27
CA TYR A 89 -3.12 7.45 0.94
C TYR A 89 -2.02 8.47 0.62
N TRP A 90 -0.98 8.04 -0.10
CA TRP A 90 0.22 8.84 -0.37
C TRP A 90 0.00 9.92 -1.45
N ASN A 91 -0.80 9.65 -2.48
CA ASN A 91 -0.97 10.56 -3.61
C ASN A 91 -2.20 11.44 -3.43
N ARG A 92 -1.99 12.65 -2.88
CA ARG A 92 -3.05 13.67 -2.72
C ARG A 92 -2.78 14.96 -3.48
N TYR A 93 -1.99 14.90 -4.55
CA TYR A 93 -1.73 16.06 -5.40
C TYR A 93 -3.01 16.53 -6.13
N PRO A 94 -3.15 17.83 -6.46
CA PRO A 94 -4.33 18.34 -7.15
C PRO A 94 -4.57 17.63 -8.49
N GLY A 95 -5.79 17.11 -8.68
CA GLY A 95 -6.20 16.41 -9.90
C GLY A 95 -5.87 14.92 -9.96
N ALA A 96 -5.29 14.34 -8.90
CA ALA A 96 -5.05 12.90 -8.80
C ALA A 96 -6.35 12.10 -9.00
N ALA A 97 -6.30 11.11 -9.89
CA ALA A 97 -7.43 10.27 -10.27
C ALA A 97 -6.94 8.91 -10.80
N CYS A 98 -7.82 7.91 -10.79
CA CYS A 98 -7.56 6.69 -11.55
C CYS A 98 -7.71 6.93 -13.06
N ASP A 99 -7.01 6.13 -13.86
CA ASP A 99 -7.08 6.13 -15.33
C ASP A 99 -7.95 4.98 -15.88
N VAL A 100 -8.31 4.03 -15.02
CA VAL A 100 -9.25 2.94 -15.28
C VAL A 100 -10.65 3.34 -14.82
N VAL A 101 -11.68 2.90 -15.54
CA VAL A 101 -13.08 3.16 -15.18
C VAL A 101 -13.36 2.70 -13.75
N SER A 102 -14.00 3.54 -12.93
CA SER A 102 -14.21 3.34 -11.50
C SER A 102 -14.87 2.00 -11.17
N TYR A 103 -15.88 1.58 -11.95
CA TYR A 103 -16.59 0.31 -11.77
C TYR A 103 -15.69 -0.94 -11.95
N ILE A 104 -14.55 -0.78 -12.63
CA ILE A 104 -13.56 -1.84 -12.87
C ILE A 104 -12.42 -1.72 -11.86
N TYR A 105 -12.06 -0.48 -11.48
CA TYR A 105 -10.90 -0.20 -10.65
C TYR A 105 -11.18 -0.31 -9.14
N LEU A 106 -12.31 0.20 -8.66
CA LEU A 106 -12.63 0.20 -7.24
C LEU A 106 -13.01 -1.21 -6.81
N PRO A 107 -12.31 -1.81 -5.83
CA PRO A 107 -12.60 -3.16 -5.37
C PRO A 107 -13.90 -3.20 -4.56
N MET A 108 -14.52 -4.37 -4.43
CA MET A 108 -15.57 -4.62 -3.44
C MET A 108 -16.78 -3.64 -3.48
N LEU A 109 -17.14 -3.14 -4.67
CA LEU A 109 -18.29 -2.23 -4.83
C LEU A 109 -19.61 -2.89 -4.41
N GLU A 110 -19.82 -4.15 -4.79
CA GLU A 110 -21.02 -4.90 -4.43
C GLU A 110 -21.06 -5.19 -2.93
N GLU A 111 -19.97 -5.69 -2.37
CA GLU A 111 -19.87 -5.99 -0.94
C GLU A 111 -20.12 -4.72 -0.14
N THR A 112 -19.47 -3.60 -0.45
CA THR A 112 -19.66 -2.34 0.28
C THR A 112 -20.97 -1.60 -0.03
N GLY A 113 -21.67 -1.98 -1.11
CA GLY A 113 -22.84 -1.26 -1.63
C GLY A 113 -22.51 0.14 -2.17
N TYR A 114 -21.23 0.42 -2.43
CA TYR A 114 -20.81 1.75 -2.87
C TYR A 114 -20.99 1.92 -4.37
N VAL A 115 -21.48 3.09 -4.78
CA VAL A 115 -21.60 3.49 -6.18
C VAL A 115 -20.65 4.67 -6.44
N PRO A 116 -19.63 4.52 -7.29
CA PRO A 116 -18.73 5.62 -7.63
C PRO A 116 -19.48 6.82 -8.24
N VAL A 117 -19.08 8.04 -7.85
CA VAL A 117 -19.77 9.28 -8.26
C VAL A 117 -19.39 9.71 -9.68
N GLU A 118 -18.20 9.34 -10.15
CA GLU A 118 -17.67 9.66 -11.46
C GLU A 118 -17.20 8.39 -12.19
N LYS A 119 -17.18 8.45 -13.53
CA LYS A 119 -16.64 7.38 -14.39
C LYS A 119 -15.16 7.08 -14.12
N TYR A 120 -14.40 8.08 -13.66
CA TYR A 120 -13.01 7.98 -13.26
C TYR A 120 -12.82 8.67 -11.90
N SER A 121 -12.83 7.88 -10.84
CA SER A 121 -12.77 8.38 -9.45
C SER A 121 -11.52 9.18 -9.16
N LYS A 122 -11.70 10.25 -8.40
CA LYS A 122 -10.61 11.10 -7.88
C LYS A 122 -9.99 10.46 -6.65
N ALA A 123 -8.73 10.82 -6.36
CA ALA A 123 -7.99 10.25 -5.24
C ALA A 123 -8.74 10.32 -3.89
N PRO A 124 -9.43 11.41 -3.51
CA PRO A 124 -10.18 11.45 -2.26
C PRO A 124 -11.32 10.43 -2.18
N GLU A 125 -12.01 10.19 -3.30
CA GLU A 125 -13.09 9.20 -3.38
C GLU A 125 -12.55 7.77 -3.21
N ILE A 126 -11.45 7.48 -3.91
CA ILE A 126 -10.80 6.16 -3.84
C ILE A 126 -10.29 5.93 -2.42
N PHE A 127 -9.59 6.90 -1.82
CA PHE A 127 -9.10 6.78 -0.46
C PHE A 127 -10.24 6.55 0.54
N ALA A 128 -11.31 7.34 0.48
CA ALA A 128 -12.50 7.14 1.31
C ALA A 128 -13.14 5.75 1.10
N HIS A 129 -13.05 5.21 -0.11
CA HIS A 129 -13.53 3.88 -0.41
C HIS A 129 -12.65 2.76 0.19
N LEU A 130 -11.34 2.94 0.24
CA LEU A 130 -10.45 1.99 0.91
C LEU A 130 -10.63 2.01 2.43
N GLN A 131 -10.89 3.18 3.02
CA GLN A 131 -11.30 3.28 4.43
C GLN A 131 -12.63 2.56 4.70
N ARG A 132 -13.61 2.68 3.79
CA ARG A 132 -14.88 1.95 3.88
C ARG A 132 -14.68 0.42 3.90
N ILE A 133 -13.78 -0.10 3.06
CA ILE A 133 -13.44 -1.52 3.07
C ILE A 133 -12.80 -1.90 4.41
N ALA A 134 -11.82 -1.13 4.87
CA ALA A 134 -11.15 -1.39 6.14
C ALA A 134 -12.12 -1.39 7.33
N GLN A 135 -13.10 -0.48 7.35
CA GLN A 135 -14.16 -0.45 8.35
C GLN A 135 -15.11 -1.65 8.23
N ARG A 136 -15.54 -2.01 7.01
CA ARG A 136 -16.49 -3.11 6.79
C ARG A 136 -15.96 -4.46 7.30
N TYR A 137 -14.66 -4.67 7.22
CA TYR A 137 -14.01 -5.92 7.58
C TYR A 137 -13.20 -5.83 8.89
N ASP A 138 -13.43 -4.80 9.71
CA ASP A 138 -12.77 -4.58 11.01
C ASP A 138 -11.22 -4.71 10.95
N LEU A 139 -10.63 -4.09 9.92
CA LEU A 139 -9.20 -4.22 9.62
C LEU A 139 -8.32 -3.21 10.38
N TYR A 140 -8.90 -2.14 10.92
CA TYR A 140 -8.16 -1.11 11.66
C TYR A 140 -7.47 -1.66 12.90
N ASP A 141 -8.17 -2.50 13.67
CA ASP A 141 -7.60 -3.16 14.87
C ASP A 141 -6.57 -4.24 14.52
N LYS A 142 -6.42 -4.55 13.24
CA LYS A 142 -5.46 -5.50 12.69
C LYS A 142 -4.26 -4.81 12.04
N ALA A 143 -4.21 -3.47 12.05
CA ALA A 143 -3.19 -2.71 11.34
C ALA A 143 -2.11 -2.13 12.26
N LEU A 144 -0.86 -2.23 11.80
CA LEU A 144 0.31 -1.56 12.35
C LEU A 144 0.74 -0.47 11.37
N PHE A 145 0.20 0.73 11.56
CA PHE A 145 0.57 1.92 10.79
C PHE A 145 1.90 2.53 11.25
N HIS A 146 2.45 3.42 10.42
CA HIS A 146 3.77 4.03 10.64
C HIS A 146 4.84 2.99 10.98
N THR A 147 4.77 1.83 10.33
CA THR A 147 5.63 0.67 10.60
C THR A 147 6.13 0.10 9.29
N GLU A 148 7.44 0.10 9.11
CA GLU A 148 8.09 -0.42 7.90
C GLU A 148 8.71 -1.78 8.18
N VAL A 149 8.42 -2.75 7.32
CA VAL A 149 9.11 -4.05 7.36
C VAL A 149 10.54 -3.86 6.85
N SER A 150 11.51 -4.15 7.71
CA SER A 150 12.94 -3.96 7.43
C SER A 150 13.64 -5.25 7.02
N ALA A 151 13.10 -6.41 7.41
CA ALA A 151 13.61 -7.72 6.98
C ALA A 151 12.55 -8.81 7.03
N LEU A 152 12.72 -9.80 6.14
CA LEU A 152 11.96 -11.05 6.11
C LEU A 152 12.95 -12.21 6.04
N ALA A 153 12.81 -13.19 6.92
CA ALA A 153 13.62 -14.41 6.89
C ALA A 153 12.74 -15.63 7.16
N TRP A 154 12.97 -16.71 6.43
CA TRP A 154 12.31 -17.99 6.70
C TRP A 154 13.07 -18.76 7.79
N ASP A 155 12.38 -19.17 8.83
CA ASP A 155 12.88 -20.08 9.87
C ASP A 155 12.47 -21.51 9.51
N GLU A 156 13.43 -22.28 9.01
CA GLU A 156 13.21 -23.69 8.62
C GLU A 156 12.87 -24.58 9.83
N ALA A 157 13.40 -24.30 11.02
CA ALA A 157 13.14 -25.16 12.17
C ALA A 157 11.71 -24.97 12.69
N ALA A 158 11.25 -23.72 12.70
CA ALA A 158 9.90 -23.39 13.17
C ALA A 158 8.85 -23.32 12.03
N GLN A 159 9.25 -23.52 10.77
CA GLN A 159 8.40 -23.46 9.58
C GLN A 159 7.56 -22.18 9.52
N ARG A 160 8.20 -21.02 9.77
CA ARG A 160 7.52 -19.71 9.81
C ARG A 160 8.39 -18.59 9.28
N TRP A 161 7.74 -17.51 8.85
CA TRP A 161 8.41 -16.26 8.54
C TRP A 161 8.73 -15.47 9.81
N LEU A 162 9.96 -14.98 9.90
CA LEU A 162 10.40 -13.98 10.84
C LEU A 162 10.32 -12.61 10.14
N VAL A 163 9.41 -11.76 10.63
CA VAL A 163 9.20 -10.40 10.13
C VAL A 163 9.82 -9.43 11.12
N LYS A 164 10.76 -8.60 10.68
CA LYS A 164 11.33 -7.51 11.49
C LYS A 164 10.83 -6.18 10.99
N THR A 165 10.57 -5.26 11.91
CA THR A 165 10.13 -3.91 11.58
C THR A 165 11.12 -2.87 12.08
N ASP A 166 10.95 -1.63 11.64
CA ASP A 166 11.71 -0.47 12.15
C ASP A 166 11.26 -0.02 13.56
N ARG A 167 10.25 -0.67 14.15
CA ARG A 167 9.71 -0.37 15.49
C ARG A 167 9.86 -1.51 16.49
N GLY A 168 10.84 -2.38 16.27
CA GLY A 168 11.03 -3.64 16.99
C GLY A 168 10.20 -4.72 16.35
#